data_AF-A0A358ARD9-F1
#
_entry.id   AF-A0A358ARD9-F1
#
_cell.length_a   1.000
_cell.length_b   1.000
_cell.length_c   1.000
_cell.angle_alpha   90.00
_cell.angle_beta   90.00
_cell.angle_gamma   90.00
#
_symmetry.space_group_name_H-M   'P 1'
#
loop_
_entity.id
_entity.type
_entity.pdbx_description
1 polymer ?
#
loop_
_entity_poly.entity_id
_entity_poly.type
_entity_poly.pdbx_seq_one_letter_code
_entity_poly.pdbx_strand_id
1 'polypeptide(L)'
;SIQFADEEGQDFVREFFENGCECEVDKQGRILLPQPLREYIGVEKEMVITGVRNRAEIWSKEGFAARKEKRQAGRDKMKARLFDLGI
;
A
#
# COMPACT_ATOMS: atom_id res chain seq x y z
N SER A 1 3.43 -5.89 -20.78
CA SER A 1 4.58 -6.07 -19.86
C SER A 1 5.07 -4.70 -19.47
N ILE A 2 5.21 -4.41 -18.18
CA ILE A 2 5.87 -3.15 -17.78
C ILE A 2 7.32 -3.29 -18.22
N GLN A 3 7.73 -2.53 -19.23
CA GLN A 3 9.11 -2.50 -19.71
C GLN A 3 9.84 -1.41 -18.94
N PHE A 4 10.55 -1.80 -17.88
CA PHE A 4 11.50 -0.90 -17.25
C PHE A 4 12.79 -0.93 -18.06
N ALA A 5 13.19 0.23 -18.58
CA ALA A 5 14.24 0.35 -19.58
C ALA A 5 15.65 0.44 -18.97
N ASP A 6 15.75 0.80 -17.69
CA ASP A 6 17.00 0.99 -16.95
C ASP A 6 17.15 -0.04 -15.81
N GLU A 7 18.36 -0.11 -15.27
CA GLU A 7 18.74 -1.04 -14.20
C GLU A 7 17.93 -0.78 -12.92
N GLU A 8 17.74 0.49 -12.55
CA GLU A 8 16.94 0.90 -11.39
C GLU A 8 15.49 0.39 -11.47
N GLY A 9 14.85 0.51 -12.62
CA GLY A 9 13.48 0.02 -12.79
C GLY A 9 13.38 -1.50 -12.77
N GLN A 10 14.41 -2.22 -13.23
CA GLN A 10 14.46 -3.68 -13.13
C GLN A 10 14.63 -4.15 -11.69
N ASP A 11 15.48 -3.49 -10.91
CA ASP A 11 15.68 -3.81 -9.50
C ASP A 11 14.43 -3.51 -8.66
N PHE A 12 13.73 -2.42 -8.94
CA PHE A 12 12.44 -2.14 -8.29
C PHE A 12 11.40 -3.24 -8.55
N VAL A 13 11.33 -3.77 -9.77
CA VAL A 13 10.43 -4.89 -10.10
C VAL A 13 10.80 -6.13 -9.31
N ARG A 14 12.09 -6.45 -9.23
CA ARG A 14 12.56 -7.60 -8.45
C ARG A 14 12.16 -7.44 -7.00
N GLU A 15 12.48 -6.31 -6.38
CA GLU A 15 12.10 -6.03 -4.99
C GLU A 15 10.57 -6.13 -4.78
N PHE A 16 9.79 -5.61 -5.72
CA PHE A 16 8.33 -5.64 -5.63
C PHE A 16 7.76 -7.06 -5.67
N PHE A 17 8.29 -7.94 -6.52
CA PHE A 17 7.80 -9.32 -6.66
C PHE A 17 8.48 -10.31 -5.71
N GLU A 18 9.72 -10.06 -5.28
CA GLU A 18 10.45 -10.86 -4.28
C GLU A 18 9.74 -10.81 -2.91
N ASN A 19 9.10 -9.69 -2.60
CA ASN A 19 8.26 -9.54 -1.40
C ASN A 19 6.82 -10.06 -1.61
N GLY A 20 6.57 -10.88 -2.63
CA GLY A 20 5.31 -11.57 -2.83
C GLY A 20 5.34 -12.97 -2.23
N CYS A 21 4.29 -13.38 -1.52
CA CYS A 21 4.11 -14.77 -1.09
C CYS A 21 2.70 -15.25 -1.43
N GLU A 22 2.59 -16.52 -1.84
CA GLU A 22 1.30 -17.18 -1.90
C GLU A 22 0.86 -17.56 -0.48
N CYS A 23 -0.38 -17.23 -0.13
CA CYS A 23 -0.96 -17.58 1.16
C CYS A 23 -2.28 -18.32 0.95
N GLU A 24 -2.45 -19.42 1.66
CA GLU A 24 -3.73 -20.10 1.72
C GLU A 24 -4.68 -19.42 2.71
N VAL A 25 -5.97 -19.47 2.38
CA VAL A 25 -7.05 -19.06 3.28
C VAL A 25 -7.54 -20.29 4.01
N ASP A 26 -7.48 -20.26 5.34
CA ASP A 26 -7.98 -21.37 6.14
C ASP A 26 -9.51 -21.47 6.13
N LYS A 27 -10.07 -22.54 6.70
CA LYS A 27 -11.52 -22.78 6.75
C LYS A 27 -12.32 -21.69 7.49
N GLN A 28 -11.66 -20.84 8.27
CA GLN A 28 -12.27 -19.73 9.01
C GLN A 28 -12.11 -18.39 8.26
N GLY A 29 -11.55 -18.40 7.05
CA GLY A 29 -11.32 -17.18 6.27
C GLY A 29 -10.09 -16.39 6.72
N ARG A 30 -9.16 -17.00 7.46
CA ARG A 30 -7.95 -16.32 7.95
C ARG A 30 -6.77 -16.57 7.00
N ILE A 31 -5.89 -15.58 6.91
CA ILE A 31 -4.60 -15.67 6.23
C ILE A 31 -3.51 -15.51 7.27
N LEU A 32 -2.51 -16.39 7.25
CA LEU A 32 -1.29 -16.19 8.01
C LEU A 32 -0.39 -15.22 7.25
N LEU A 33 -0.15 -14.03 7.80
CA LEU A 33 0.77 -13.07 7.19
C LEU A 33 2.23 -13.47 7.51
N PRO A 34 3.05 -13.78 6.49
CA PRO A 34 4.43 -14.20 6.72
C PRO A 34 5.25 -13.13 7.44
N GLN A 35 6.23 -13.59 8.22
CA GLN A 35 7.09 -12.71 9.02
C GLN A 35 7.82 -11.65 8.17
N PRO A 36 8.41 -11.97 7.01
CA PRO A 36 9.09 -10.96 6.18
C PRO A 36 8.15 -9.81 5.77
N LEU A 37 6.89 -10.11 5.47
CA LEU A 37 5.91 -9.08 5.11
C LEU A 37 5.51 -8.22 6.30
N ARG A 38 5.43 -8.80 7.51
CA ARG A 38 5.18 -8.05 8.75
C ARG A 38 6.31 -7.08 9.07
N GLU A 39 7.55 -7.53 8.87
CA GLU A 39 8.76 -6.70 9.03
C GLU A 39 8.82 -5.59 7.98
N TYR A 40 8.55 -5.92 6.72
CA TYR A 40 8.53 -4.95 5.61
C TYR A 40 7.57 -3.77 5.84
N ILE A 41 6.35 -4.05 6.33
CA ILE A 41 5.35 -2.99 6.61
C ILE A 41 5.51 -2.34 8.00
N GLY A 42 6.46 -2.81 8.81
CA GLY A 42 6.73 -2.30 10.16
C GLY A 42 5.57 -2.48 11.13
N VAL A 43 4.91 -3.65 11.13
CA VAL A 43 3.81 -3.92 12.06
C VAL A 43 4.34 -4.44 13.39
N GLU A 44 4.10 -3.69 14.45
CA GLU A 44 4.42 -4.13 15.82
C GLU A 44 3.21 -4.77 16.53
N LYS A 45 2.02 -4.17 16.41
CA LYS A 45 0.87 -4.57 17.23
C LYS A 45 -0.49 -4.43 16.53
N GLU A 46 -0.73 -3.31 15.86
CA GLU A 46 -1.99 -3.00 15.21
C GLU A 46 -1.82 -2.91 13.71
N MET A 47 -2.79 -3.46 12.98
CA MET A 47 -2.83 -3.48 11.53
C MET A 47 -4.14 -2.88 11.03
N VAL A 48 -4.10 -2.27 9.85
CA VAL A 48 -5.29 -1.78 9.16
C VAL A 48 -5.42 -2.49 7.83
N ILE A 49 -6.62 -3.02 7.57
CA ILE A 49 -6.97 -3.61 6.28
C ILE A 49 -7.92 -2.66 5.56
N THR A 50 -7.66 -2.40 4.29
CA THR A 50 -8.52 -1.59 3.43
C THR A 50 -8.82 -2.29 2.12
N GLY A 51 -10.07 -2.23 1.67
CA GLY A 51 -10.45 -2.73 0.34
C GLY A 51 -10.19 -1.69 -0.73
N VAL A 52 -9.50 -2.09 -1.81
CA VAL A 52 -9.25 -1.25 -2.99
C VAL A 52 -9.59 -2.02 -4.26
N ARG A 53 -10.82 -1.85 -4.74
CA ARG A 53 -11.37 -2.55 -5.91
C ARG A 53 -11.27 -4.08 -5.75
N ASN A 54 -10.27 -4.69 -6.38
CA ASN A 54 -10.07 -6.14 -6.48
C ASN A 54 -8.94 -6.66 -5.58
N ARG A 55 -8.45 -5.85 -4.64
CA ARG A 55 -7.43 -6.25 -3.66
C ARG A 55 -7.75 -5.71 -2.27
N ALA A 56 -7.18 -6.35 -1.26
CA ALA A 56 -7.04 -5.78 0.06
C ALA A 56 -5.61 -5.22 0.22
N GLU A 57 -5.48 -4.08 0.87
CA GLU A 57 -4.20 -3.50 1.27
C GLU A 57 -4.07 -3.61 2.79
N ILE A 58 -2.93 -4.10 3.25
CA ILE A 58 -2.59 -4.26 4.65
C ILE A 58 -1.54 -3.20 5.01
N TRP A 59 -1.75 -2.52 6.13
CA TRP A 59 -0.92 -1.42 6.58
C TRP A 59 -0.58 -1.58 8.07
N SER A 60 0.59 -1.07 8.49
CA SER A 60 0.76 -0.63 9.88
C SER A 60 -0.19 0.53 10.18
N LYS A 61 -0.60 0.65 11.44
CA LYS A 61 -1.51 1.73 11.87
C LYS A 61 -0.89 3.11 11.60
N GLU A 62 0.40 3.24 11.87
CA GLU A 62 1.22 4.43 11.69
C GLU A 62 1.36 4.76 10.18
N GLY A 63 1.70 3.75 9.37
CA GLY A 63 1.80 3.91 7.92
C GLY A 63 0.48 4.35 7.28
N PHE A 64 -0.64 3.79 7.75
CA PHE A 64 -1.96 4.18 7.28
C PHE A 64 -2.34 5.61 7.69
N ALA A 65 -2.02 6.02 8.92
CA ALA A 65 -2.23 7.39 9.40
C ALA A 65 -1.44 8.40 8.55
N ALA A 66 -0.14 8.16 8.35
CA ALA A 66 0.71 9.02 7.52
C ALA A 66 0.20 9.12 6.07
N ARG A 67 -0.28 8.01 5.50
CA ARG A 67 -0.92 8.01 4.18
C ARG A 67 -2.19 8.86 4.14
N LYS A 68 -3.04 8.76 5.16
CA LYS A 68 -4.27 9.56 5.28
C LYS A 68 -3.97 11.05 5.32
N GLU A 69 -2.98 11.47 6.11
CA GLU A 69 -2.53 12.87 6.21
C GLU A 69 -2.03 13.38 4.85
N LYS A 70 -1.12 12.65 4.19
CA LYS A 70 -0.63 13.01 2.85
C LYS A 70 -1.77 13.14 1.84
N ARG A 71 -2.76 12.23 1.88
CA ARG A 71 -3.94 12.31 1.01
C ARG A 71 -4.81 13.53 1.33
N GLN A 72 -4.95 13.90 2.60
CA GLN A 72 -5.74 15.05 3.01
C GLN A 72 -5.10 16.35 2.51
N ALA A 73 -3.80 16.53 2.74
CA ALA A 73 -3.06 17.67 2.20
C ALA A 73 -3.17 17.79 0.68
N GLY A 74 -3.07 16.67 -0.06
CA GLY A 74 -3.27 16.65 -1.51
C GLY A 74 -4.69 17.04 -1.95
N ARG A 75 -5.73 16.60 -1.21
CA ARG A 75 -7.12 16.99 -1.46
C ARG A 75 -7.34 18.47 -1.18
N ASP A 76 -6.77 19.00 -0.11
CA ASP A 76 -6.93 20.40 0.25
C ASP A 76 -6.28 21.30 -0.81
N LYS A 77 -5.09 20.91 -1.30
CA LYS A 77 -4.45 21.55 -2.46
C LYS A 77 -5.30 21.46 -3.73
N MET A 78 -5.94 20.33 -3.98
CA MET A 78 -6.84 20.18 -5.14
C MET A 78 -8.08 21.06 -5.01
N LYS A 79 -8.70 21.12 -3.81
CA LYS A 79 -9.85 21.98 -3.54
C LYS A 79 -9.51 23.45 -3.73
N ALA A 80 -8.35 23.89 -3.23
CA ALA A 80 -7.88 25.26 -3.44
C ALA A 80 -7.75 25.59 -4.93
N ARG A 81 -7.15 24.68 -5.72
CA ARG A 81 -7.04 24.85 -7.18
C ARG A 81 -8.39 24.89 -7.89
N LEU A 82 -9.36 24.09 -7.46
CA LEU A 82 -10.70 24.09 -8.04
C LEU A 82 -11.42 25.41 -7.73
N PHE A 83 -11.32 25.88 -6.49
CA PHE A 83 -11.83 27.18 -6.07
C PHE A 83 -11.22 28.33 -6.88
N ASP A 84 -9.90 28.32 -7.11
CA ASP A 84 -9.22 29.31 -7.97
C ASP A 84 -9.68 29.27 -9.43
N LEU A 85 -10.15 28.11 -9.91
CA LEU A 85 -10.71 27.92 -11.25
C LEU A 85 -12.21 28.24 -11.33
N GLY A 86 -12.84 28.66 -10.22
CA GLY A 86 -14.25 29.05 -10.17
C GLY A 86 -15.25 27.90 -10.29
N ILE A 87 -14.82 26.66 -9.99
CA ILE A 87 -15.63 25.44 -10.01
C ILE A 87 -15.58 24.67 -8.69
#